data_AF-A0A923ERR7-F1
#
_entry.id   AF-A0A923ERR7-F1
#
_cell.length_a   1.000
_cell.length_b   1.000
_cell.length_c   1.000
_cell.angle_alpha   90.00
_cell.angle_beta   90.00
_cell.angle_gamma   90.00
#
_symmetry.space_group_name_H-M   'P 1'
#
loop_
_entity.id
_entity.type
_entity.pdbx_description
1 polymer ?
#
loop_
_entity_poly.entity_id
_entity_poly.type
_entity_poly.pdbx_seq_one_letter_code
_entity_poly.pdbx_strand_id
1 'polypeptide(L)'
;MTAERVNDADMPEVLTLTSVIDSRAHKVTDSELCAPHAMRNGRYAALCGHLVSPAPLIEADGAPCARCVQLDPTPPATPPRRPRRRGWGLRRLLAV
;
A
#
# COMPACT_ATOMS: atom_id res chain seq x y z
N MET A 1 -13.04 36.64 4.17
CA MET A 1 -13.38 35.60 3.18
C MET A 1 -12.21 34.64 3.12
N THR A 2 -12.23 33.61 3.96
CA THR A 2 -11.16 32.61 4.10
C THR A 2 -11.39 31.49 3.11
N ALA A 3 -10.56 31.42 2.07
CA ALA A 3 -10.42 30.21 1.26
C ALA A 3 -9.47 29.29 2.02
N GLU A 4 -10.03 28.38 2.82
CA GLU A 4 -9.27 27.27 3.37
C GLU A 4 -8.78 26.43 2.19
N ARG A 5 -7.48 26.53 1.92
CA ARG A 5 -6.81 25.62 1.01
C ARG A 5 -6.85 24.25 1.67
N VAL A 6 -7.79 23.40 1.23
CA VAL A 6 -7.76 21.97 1.55
C VAL A 6 -6.44 21.46 0.99
N ASN A 7 -5.50 21.19 1.89
CA ASN A 7 -4.17 20.72 1.55
C ASN A 7 -4.31 19.28 1.05
N ASP A 8 -3.60 18.89 -0.03
CA ASP A 8 -3.45 17.48 -0.45
C ASP A 8 -2.85 16.57 0.65
N ALA A 9 -2.50 17.14 1.81
CA ALA A 9 -1.96 16.49 3.00
C ALA A 9 -3.01 15.85 3.93
N ASP A 10 -4.29 15.85 3.58
CA ASP A 10 -5.36 15.28 4.42
C ASP A 10 -5.63 13.77 4.16
N MET A 11 -4.92 13.16 3.20
CA MET A 11 -5.06 11.72 2.97
C MET A 11 -4.27 10.97 4.06
N PRO A 12 -4.92 10.10 4.86
CA PRO A 12 -4.24 9.40 5.93
C PRO A 12 -3.17 8.47 5.36
N GLU A 13 -1.95 8.61 5.86
CA GLU A 13 -0.87 7.69 5.53
C GLU A 13 -1.21 6.30 6.07
N VAL A 14 -1.04 5.28 5.22
CA VAL A 14 -1.36 3.89 5.55
C VAL A 14 -0.14 2.99 5.42
N LEU A 15 0.09 2.18 6.43
CA LEU A 15 1.17 1.21 6.48
C LEU A 15 0.60 -0.20 6.36
N THR A 16 1.39 -1.09 5.77
CA THR A 16 1.01 -2.50 5.61
C THR A 16 1.62 -3.33 6.73
N LEU A 17 0.79 -4.10 7.45
CA LEU A 17 1.20 -5.03 8.49
C LEU A 17 0.59 -6.42 8.24
N THR A 18 1.42 -7.45 8.31
CA THR A 18 0.95 -8.85 8.25
C THR A 18 0.44 -9.30 9.61
N SER A 19 -0.74 -9.92 9.67
CA SER A 19 -1.24 -10.49 10.93
C SER A 19 -0.86 -11.95 11.10
N VAL A 20 -0.41 -12.34 12.30
CA VAL A 20 -0.21 -13.75 12.67
C VAL A 20 -1.51 -14.55 12.78
N ILE A 21 -2.66 -13.88 12.89
CA ILE A 21 -3.96 -14.54 13.11
C ILE A 21 -4.51 -15.12 11.81
N ASP A 22 -4.41 -14.37 10.71
CA ASP A 22 -4.98 -14.74 9.41
C ASP A 22 -3.96 -14.81 8.27
N SER A 23 -2.68 -14.56 8.57
CA SER A 23 -1.55 -14.56 7.63
C SER A 23 -1.75 -13.62 6.43
N ARG A 24 -2.54 -12.55 6.59
CA ARG A 24 -2.80 -11.55 5.55
C ARG A 24 -2.14 -10.22 5.90
N ALA A 25 -1.73 -9.50 4.85
CA ALA A 25 -1.22 -8.15 4.93
C ALA A 25 -2.39 -7.15 4.93
N HIS A 26 -2.55 -6.41 6.02
CA HIS A 26 -3.61 -5.43 6.23
C HIS A 26 -3.05 -4.01 6.25
N LYS A 27 -3.89 -3.03 5.92
CA LYS A 27 -3.53 -1.61 5.95
C LYS A 27 -4.03 -0.97 7.24
N VAL A 28 -3.14 -0.28 7.94
CA VAL A 28 -3.38 0.42 9.20
C VAL A 28 -2.99 1.88 8.99
N THR A 29 -3.79 2.82 9.51
CA THR A 29 -3.45 4.25 9.43
C THR A 29 -2.33 4.59 10.40
N ASP A 30 -1.50 5.57 10.04
CA ASP A 30 -0.46 6.09 10.94
C ASP A 30 -1.03 6.56 12.30
N SER A 31 -2.21 7.20 12.25
CA SER A 31 -2.94 7.62 13.46
C SER A 31 -3.30 6.47 14.40
N GLU A 32 -3.60 5.28 13.87
CA GLU A 32 -3.88 4.08 14.68
C GLU A 32 -2.59 3.48 15.24
N LEU A 33 -1.49 3.48 14.47
CA LEU A 33 -0.18 3.04 14.97
C LEU A 33 0.27 3.87 16.18
N CYS A 34 0.01 5.17 16.14
CA CYS A 34 0.35 6.12 17.19
C CYS A 34 -0.69 6.22 18.31
N ALA A 35 -1.81 5.50 18.21
CA ALA A 35 -2.89 5.61 19.19
C ALA A 35 -2.49 5.01 20.55
N PRO A 36 -2.87 5.64 21.68
CA PRO A 36 -2.46 5.16 23.02
C PRO A 36 -2.87 3.71 23.33
N HIS A 37 -4.01 3.24 22.81
CA HIS A 37 -4.45 1.85 23.00
C HIS A 37 -3.60 0.87 22.20
N ALA A 38 -3.20 1.24 20.98
CA ALA A 38 -2.39 0.39 20.11
C ALA A 38 -0.98 0.21 20.68
N MET A 39 -0.37 1.29 21.19
CA MET A 39 0.94 1.24 21.85
C MET A 39 0.94 0.36 23.12
N ARG A 40 -0.18 0.28 23.83
CA ARG A 40 -0.31 -0.54 25.05
C ARG A 40 -0.58 -2.01 24.77
N ASN A 41 -1.39 -2.29 23.75
CA ASN A 41 -1.90 -3.64 23.48
C ASN A 41 -1.12 -4.37 22.37
N GLY A 42 -0.30 -3.64 21.60
CA GLY A 42 0.44 -4.20 20.46
C GLY A 42 -0.48 -4.71 19.34
N ARG A 43 -1.69 -4.17 19.24
CA ARG A 43 -2.71 -4.55 18.26
C ARG A 43 -3.28 -3.30 17.61
N TYR A 44 -3.59 -3.42 16.32
CA TYR A 44 -3.93 -2.28 15.48
C TYR A 44 -5.19 -2.53 14.68
N ALA A 45 -6.12 -1.59 14.69
CA ALA A 45 -7.30 -1.65 13.83
C ALA A 45 -6.91 -1.36 12.37
N ALA A 46 -7.08 -2.36 11.49
CA ALA A 46 -6.93 -2.17 10.06
C ALA A 46 -8.14 -1.48 9.43
N LEU A 47 -7.97 -0.92 8.22
CA LEU A 47 -9.05 -0.32 7.43
C LEU A 47 -10.23 -1.28 7.22
N CYS A 48 -9.96 -2.59 7.09
CA CYS A 48 -10.99 -3.61 6.92
C CYS A 48 -11.78 -3.94 8.20
N GLY A 49 -11.39 -3.37 9.35
CA GLY A 49 -11.92 -3.65 10.68
C GLY A 49 -11.24 -4.82 11.40
N HIS A 50 -10.26 -5.48 10.78
CA HIS A 50 -9.52 -6.56 11.43
C HIS A 50 -8.55 -6.00 12.49
N LEU A 51 -8.49 -6.65 13.66
CA LEU A 51 -7.56 -6.28 14.71
C LEU A 51 -6.23 -7.04 14.50
N VAL A 52 -5.28 -6.36 13.85
CA VAL A 52 -3.99 -6.92 13.46
C VAL A 52 -3.14 -7.17 14.70
N SER A 53 -2.75 -8.43 14.89
CA SER A 53 -1.58 -8.81 15.72
C SER A 53 -0.38 -8.97 14.80
N PRO A 54 0.63 -8.06 14.81
CA PRO A 54 1.68 -8.04 13.81
C PRO A 54 2.56 -9.28 13.84
N ALA A 55 2.91 -9.77 12.65
CA ALA A 55 3.93 -10.80 12.48
C ALA A 55 5.34 -10.24 12.73
N PRO A 56 6.30 -11.08 13.15
CA PRO A 56 7.71 -10.72 13.20
C PRO A 56 8.21 -10.24 11.84
N LEU A 57 9.04 -9.19 11.82
CA LEU A 57 9.62 -8.64 10.58
C LEU A 57 10.59 -9.60 9.84
N ILE A 58 10.94 -10.73 10.46
CA ILE A 58 11.73 -11.79 9.82
C ILE A 58 10.88 -12.71 8.95
N GLU A 59 9.56 -12.71 9.14
CA GLU A 59 8.64 -13.48 8.32
C GLU A 59 8.35 -12.74 7.01
N ALA A 60 8.06 -13.50 5.95
CA ALA A 60 7.63 -12.91 4.70
C ALA A 60 6.24 -12.29 4.85
N ASP A 61 5.99 -11.22 4.10
CA ASP A 61 4.67 -10.58 4.10
C ASP A 61 3.58 -11.54 3.63
N GLY A 62 2.44 -11.47 4.31
CA GLY A 62 1.24 -12.22 3.95
C GLY A 62 0.62 -11.71 2.65
N ALA A 63 -0.30 -12.50 2.10
CA ALA A 63 -1.08 -12.05 0.93
C ALA A 63 -1.91 -10.81 1.30
N PRO A 64 -2.02 -9.80 0.42
CA PRO A 64 -2.77 -8.58 0.71
C PRO A 64 -4.24 -8.89 0.99
N CYS A 65 -4.79 -8.29 2.03
CA CYS A 65 -6.20 -8.35 2.35
C CYS A 65 -7.00 -7.61 1.28
N ALA A 66 -7.88 -8.34 0.57
CA ALA A 66 -8.66 -7.78 -0.54
C ALA A 66 -9.50 -6.56 -0.14
N ARG A 67 -10.07 -6.56 1.08
CA ARG A 67 -10.84 -5.43 1.60
C ARG A 67 -9.94 -4.21 1.90
N CYS A 68 -8.75 -4.41 2.44
CA CYS A 68 -7.78 -3.33 2.63
C CYS A 68 -7.30 -2.75 1.29
N VAL A 69 -7.16 -3.58 0.24
CA VAL A 69 -6.82 -3.10 -1.10
C VAL A 69 -7.93 -2.22 -1.67
N GLN A 70 -9.21 -2.58 -1.46
CA GLN A 70 -10.36 -1.79 -1.93
C GLN A 70 -10.53 -0.47 -1.17
N LEU A 71 -10.17 -0.44 0.12
CA LEU A 71 -10.31 0.74 0.98
C LEU A 71 -9.08 1.65 0.96
N ASP A 72 -8.01 1.26 0.28
CA ASP A 72 -6.76 2.01 0.28
C ASP A 72 -6.97 3.43 -0.31
N PRO A 73 -6.73 4.49 0.47
CA PRO A 73 -6.79 5.86 -0.02
C PRO A 73 -5.66 6.20 -1.01
N THR A 74 -4.58 5.41 -1.03
CA THR A 74 -3.39 5.70 -1.83
C THR A 74 -3.70 5.55 -3.32
N PRO A 75 -3.49 6.60 -4.14
CA PRO A 75 -3.71 6.49 -5.58
C PRO A 75 -2.77 5.44 -6.16
N PRO A 76 -3.23 4.63 -7.14
CA PRO A 76 -2.36 3.66 -7.80
C PRO A 76 -1.19 4.40 -8.45
N ALA A 77 0.03 3.92 -8.20
CA ALA A 77 1.22 4.50 -8.82
C ALA A 77 1.04 4.51 -10.35
N THR A 78 1.18 5.69 -10.97
CA THR A 78 1.08 5.82 -12.43
C THR A 78 2.13 4.89 -13.06
N PRO A 79 1.75 3.94 -13.94
CA PRO A 79 2.73 3.07 -14.56
C PRO A 79 3.74 3.91 -15.35
N PRO A 80 5.03 3.53 -15.36
CA PRO A 80 6.02 4.25 -16.15
C PRO A 80 5.56 4.26 -17.61
N ARG A 81 5.44 5.46 -18.20
CA ARG A 81 5.16 5.64 -19.63
C ARG A 81 6.24 4.91 -20.41
N ARG A 82 5.95 3.70 -20.91
CA ARG A 82 6.85 2.96 -21.78
C ARG A 82 7.28 3.91 -22.91
N PRO A 83 8.58 4.19 -23.10
CA PRO A 83 9.00 4.92 -24.28
C PRO A 83 8.56 4.10 -25.49
N ARG A 84 7.69 4.68 -26.32
CA ARG A 84 7.32 4.13 -27.62
C ARG A 84 8.64 3.91 -28.37
N ARG A 85 9.07 2.64 -28.52
CA ARG A 85 10.16 2.25 -29.44
C ARG A 85 9.77 2.73 -30.84
N ARG A 86 10.12 3.97 -31.18
CA ARG A 86 10.15 4.45 -32.56
C ARG A 86 11.37 3.79 -33.21
N GLY A 87 11.10 2.90 -34.17
CA GLY A 87 12.01 2.55 -35.26
C GLY A 87 13.34 1.89 -34.90
N TRP A 88 13.35 0.57 -34.74
CA TRP A 88 14.52 -0.27 -35.03
C TRP A 88 14.10 -1.43 -35.93
N GLY A 89 13.63 -1.07 -37.12
CA GLY A 89 13.47 -1.99 -38.24
C GLY A 89 14.54 -1.66 -39.27
N LEU A 90 15.76 -2.18 -39.07
CA LEU A 90 16.79 -2.25 -40.10
C LEU A 90 17.75 -3.39 -39.77
N ARG A 91 17.88 -4.31 -40.74
CA ARG A 91 18.96 -5.30 -40.96
C ARG A 91 18.86 -6.67 -40.26
N ARG A 92 18.51 -7.68 -41.07
CA ARG A 92 19.19 -8.99 -41.25
C ARG A 92 18.69 -9.54 -42.61
N LEU A 93 19.36 -9.17 -43.71
CA LEU A 93 20.37 -9.98 -44.42
C LEU A 93 19.86 -11.38 -44.77
N LEU A 94 19.57 -11.57 -46.06
CA LEU A 94 19.39 -12.84 -46.75
C LEU A 94 20.54 -13.79 -46.40
N ALA A 95 20.21 -14.96 -45.87
CA ALA A 95 21.10 -16.10 -45.80
C ALA A 95 20.72 -17.06 -46.95
N VAL A 96 21.75 -17.34 -47.75
CA VAL A 96 21.96 -18.36 -48.80
C VAL A 96 20.84 -19.38 -49.03
#